data_AF-A0A2V1BY12-F1
#
_entry.id   AF-A0A2V1BY12-F1
#
_cell.length_a   1.000
_cell.length_b   1.000
_cell.length_c   1.000
_cell.angle_alpha   90.00
_cell.angle_beta   90.00
_cell.angle_gamma   90.00
#
_symmetry.space_group_name_H-M   'P 1'
#
loop_
_entity.id
_entity.type
_entity.pdbx_description
1 polymer ?
#
loop_
_entity_poly.entity_id
_entity_poly.type
_entity_poly.pdbx_seq_one_letter_code
_entity_poly.pdbx_strand_id
1 'polypeptide(L)'
;MISLLKTILLLGIFLVQFSSSSVIARHERHRASTSLALAIPTTTNEASLPTSVSDSDDSDDSCDADDSDDSDESDGSDGSDASNSSPVESPSSTLSTVISVEVPATTVQPTIATYNPVVATKSSSVTASASATAKPTSTQAAGDFWQPAAGSTWQIELSGVVSDTSYPADVFDLDLFDTPQSTIDALHAANKKVICYFSAGSFEDWRPDQADFQAADKGSAMEGWEGEWWLNTKTANVRSIMAARIDIAASKGCDAVDPDNVDGYANANGVGLTSADATDYLNFLADTAHAKGLSIGLKNAGDLVGEVLEKMQFHVNEQCIEYDECELFKPFIDAGKPVFHIEYPESAPSLSADVKSEKCAAANTMSFSTVLKTEALNAWIDTC
;
A
#
# COMPACT_ATOMS: atom_id res chain seq x y z
N MET A 1 -26.27 49.94 21.70
CA MET A 1 -26.92 48.69 21.24
C MET A 1 -26.14 48.05 20.06
N ILE A 2 -24.80 48.05 20.07
CA ILE A 2 -23.94 47.45 19.01
C ILE A 2 -22.67 46.79 19.65
N SER A 3 -22.67 46.52 20.96
CA SER A 3 -21.48 45.98 21.67
C SER A 3 -21.79 44.75 22.52
N LEU A 4 -22.79 43.97 22.12
CA LEU A 4 -23.13 42.69 22.78
C LEU A 4 -23.32 41.53 21.79
N LEU A 5 -23.09 41.76 20.48
CA LEU A 5 -23.27 40.75 19.44
C LEU A 5 -21.95 40.21 18.83
N LYS A 6 -20.78 40.62 19.37
CA LYS A 6 -19.46 40.14 18.91
C LYS A 6 -18.82 39.11 19.85
N THR A 7 -19.45 38.80 20.99
CA THR A 7 -18.91 37.85 21.98
C THR A 7 -19.60 36.48 21.91
N ILE A 8 -20.59 36.29 21.04
CA ILE A 8 -21.31 35.01 20.87
C ILE A 8 -20.84 34.25 19.61
N LEU A 9 -20.03 34.86 18.74
CA LEU A 9 -19.50 34.21 17.52
C LEU A 9 -18.12 33.55 17.71
N LEU A 10 -17.61 33.46 18.94
CA LEU A 10 -16.28 32.91 19.27
C LEU A 10 -16.33 31.69 20.21
N LEU A 11 -17.53 31.12 20.44
CA LEU A 11 -17.72 29.93 21.28
C LEU A 11 -18.55 28.83 20.60
N GLY A 12 -18.55 28.80 19.25
CA GLY A 12 -19.40 27.89 18.46
C GLY A 12 -18.66 27.07 17.40
N ILE A 13 -17.32 26.93 17.48
CA ILE A 13 -16.53 26.09 16.57
C ILE A 13 -15.39 25.44 17.38
N PHE A 14 -15.75 24.55 18.30
CA PHE A 14 -14.82 23.58 18.89
C PHE A 14 -15.63 22.36 19.33
N LEU A 15 -16.23 21.72 18.32
CA LEU A 15 -16.73 20.36 18.34
C LEU A 15 -16.69 19.89 16.89
N VAL A 16 -15.48 19.88 16.31
CA VAL A 16 -15.18 18.93 15.26
C VAL A 16 -15.17 17.59 15.98
N GLN A 17 -16.24 16.83 15.81
CA GLN A 17 -16.17 15.41 16.08
C GLN A 17 -14.92 14.91 15.35
N PHE A 18 -13.97 14.34 16.09
CA PHE A 18 -13.20 13.23 15.55
C PHE A 18 -14.24 12.14 15.23
N SER A 19 -14.87 12.25 14.07
CA SER A 19 -15.45 11.09 13.43
C SER A 19 -14.23 10.29 13.02
N SER A 20 -13.96 9.22 13.76
CA SER A 20 -13.06 8.19 13.28
C SER A 20 -13.54 7.82 11.88
N SER A 21 -12.81 8.25 10.84
CA SER A 21 -12.89 7.63 9.52
C SER A 21 -12.27 6.25 9.67
N SER A 22 -12.98 5.38 10.38
CA SER A 22 -12.88 3.95 10.15
C SER A 22 -13.29 3.79 8.70
N VAL A 23 -12.38 3.31 7.86
CA VAL A 23 -12.72 2.72 6.57
C VAL A 23 -13.62 1.54 6.92
N ILE A 24 -14.93 1.80 7.01
CA ILE A 24 -15.94 0.81 7.35
C ILE A 24 -15.98 -0.16 6.19
N ALA A 25 -15.59 -1.40 6.50
CA ALA A 25 -15.68 -2.57 5.64
C ALA A 25 -17.04 -2.65 4.95
N ARG A 26 -17.05 -2.87 3.63
CA ARG A 26 -18.26 -3.27 2.88
C ARG A 26 -17.93 -3.77 1.46
N HIS A 27 -17.59 -5.05 1.33
CA HIS A 27 -18.31 -6.05 0.52
C HIS A 27 -17.51 -7.35 0.47
N GLU A 28 -18.17 -8.47 0.75
CA GLU A 28 -17.59 -9.81 0.76
C GLU A 28 -17.02 -10.16 -0.63
N ARG A 29 -15.70 -10.35 -0.72
CA ARG A 29 -15.09 -10.98 -1.89
C ARG A 29 -15.33 -12.48 -1.86
N HIS A 30 -16.38 -12.96 -2.51
CA HIS A 30 -16.45 -14.37 -2.90
C HIS A 30 -15.49 -14.66 -4.07
N ARG A 31 -14.32 -15.22 -3.78
CA ARG A 31 -13.40 -15.69 -4.83
C ARG A 31 -13.84 -17.05 -5.36
N ALA A 32 -14.17 -17.11 -6.66
CA ALA A 32 -14.34 -18.35 -7.39
C ALA A 32 -13.00 -19.12 -7.47
N SER A 33 -12.86 -20.16 -6.65
CA SER A 33 -11.77 -21.13 -6.77
C SER A 33 -11.91 -21.91 -8.08
N THR A 34 -11.13 -21.55 -9.09
CA THR A 34 -11.00 -22.36 -10.30
C THR A 34 -9.94 -23.43 -10.04
N SER A 35 -10.37 -24.58 -9.49
CA SER A 35 -9.52 -25.77 -9.41
C SER A 35 -9.30 -26.31 -10.82
N LEU A 36 -8.10 -26.11 -11.37
CA LEU A 36 -7.68 -26.69 -12.64
C LEU A 36 -7.44 -28.20 -12.43
N ALA A 37 -8.49 -29.00 -12.56
CA ALA A 37 -8.39 -30.45 -12.55
C ALA A 37 -7.67 -30.92 -13.82
N LEU A 38 -6.43 -31.41 -13.62
CA LEU A 38 -5.60 -32.03 -14.64
C LEU A 38 -6.23 -33.38 -15.06
N ALA A 39 -6.92 -33.41 -16.20
CA ALA A 39 -7.46 -34.65 -16.76
C ALA A 39 -6.35 -35.48 -17.41
N ILE A 40 -6.01 -36.63 -16.80
CA ILE A 40 -5.18 -37.69 -17.39
C ILE A 40 -6.10 -38.62 -18.20
N PRO A 41 -5.84 -38.90 -19.49
CA PRO A 41 -6.66 -39.85 -20.23
C PRO A 41 -6.20 -41.28 -19.92
N THR A 42 -7.10 -42.08 -19.34
CA THR A 42 -6.95 -43.54 -19.28
C THR A 42 -7.79 -44.18 -20.37
N THR A 43 -7.11 -44.94 -21.23
CA THR A 43 -7.69 -45.81 -22.25
C THR A 43 -8.28 -47.05 -21.59
N THR A 44 -9.56 -47.36 -21.81
CA THR A 44 -10.04 -48.75 -21.86
C THR A 44 -11.17 -48.89 -22.87
N ASN A 45 -11.17 -50.07 -23.49
CA ASN A 45 -12.00 -50.51 -24.60
C ASN A 45 -13.03 -51.52 -24.08
N GLU A 46 -14.16 -51.62 -24.78
CA GLU A 46 -15.14 -52.72 -24.82
C GLU A 46 -16.24 -52.91 -23.74
N ALA A 47 -17.49 -52.88 -24.24
CA ALA A 47 -18.53 -53.93 -24.18
C ALA A 47 -19.90 -53.58 -23.54
N SER A 48 -20.87 -53.32 -24.42
CA SER A 48 -22.24 -53.91 -24.53
C SER A 48 -23.12 -54.22 -23.28
N LEU A 49 -24.20 -53.40 -23.11
CA LEU A 49 -25.67 -53.65 -22.90
C LEU A 49 -26.20 -55.01 -22.31
N PRO A 50 -27.47 -55.12 -21.82
CA PRO A 50 -28.49 -54.14 -21.35
C PRO A 50 -29.33 -54.59 -20.09
N THR A 51 -30.44 -53.86 -19.82
CA THR A 51 -31.67 -54.17 -19.02
C THR A 51 -31.61 -53.97 -17.49
N SER A 52 -32.61 -53.41 -16.76
CA SER A 52 -33.99 -52.93 -17.04
C SER A 52 -34.64 -52.32 -15.76
N VAL A 53 -35.68 -51.47 -15.94
CA VAL A 53 -36.85 -51.10 -15.06
C VAL A 53 -36.60 -50.62 -13.60
N SER A 54 -37.39 -49.75 -12.93
CA SER A 54 -38.69 -49.07 -13.13
C SER A 54 -38.90 -48.05 -11.98
N ASP A 55 -39.67 -46.97 -12.22
CA ASP A 55 -40.73 -46.31 -11.40
C ASP A 55 -40.42 -45.92 -9.92
N SER A 56 -40.91 -44.84 -9.29
CA SER A 56 -41.95 -43.81 -9.54
C SER A 56 -42.01 -42.89 -8.29
N ASP A 57 -42.53 -41.65 -8.44
CA ASP A 57 -43.40 -40.91 -7.50
C ASP A 57 -42.86 -40.51 -6.08
N ASP A 58 -43.22 -39.42 -5.39
CA ASP A 58 -43.98 -38.17 -5.60
C ASP A 58 -43.92 -37.42 -4.23
N SER A 59 -44.41 -36.17 -4.19
CA SER A 59 -44.94 -35.43 -3.01
C SER A 59 -44.01 -34.65 -2.06
N ASP A 60 -44.01 -33.33 -2.28
CA ASP A 60 -44.45 -32.25 -1.36
C ASP A 60 -44.58 -32.55 0.15
N ASP A 61 -43.97 -31.72 1.00
CA ASP A 61 -44.67 -31.16 2.16
C ASP A 61 -44.06 -29.82 2.63
N SER A 62 -44.94 -28.98 3.15
CA SER A 62 -44.82 -27.55 3.42
C SER A 62 -45.20 -27.26 4.87
N CYS A 63 -44.47 -26.37 5.57
CA CYS A 63 -44.87 -25.63 6.79
C CYS A 63 -43.59 -25.04 7.42
N ASP A 64 -43.53 -23.89 8.08
CA ASP A 64 -44.50 -22.88 8.48
C ASP A 64 -43.68 -21.61 8.81
N ALA A 65 -44.30 -20.44 8.62
CA ALA A 65 -43.83 -19.17 9.13
C ALA A 65 -44.85 -18.70 10.18
N ASP A 66 -44.37 -18.41 11.40
CA ASP A 66 -45.00 -17.59 12.44
C ASP A 66 -43.83 -16.84 13.11
N ASP A 67 -43.70 -15.51 13.14
CA ASP A 67 -44.58 -14.41 13.57
C ASP A 67 -44.29 -13.95 15.01
N SER A 68 -44.46 -12.64 15.22
CA SER A 68 -44.54 -11.85 16.47
C SER A 68 -43.27 -11.41 17.24
N ASP A 69 -43.00 -10.10 17.14
CA ASP A 69 -43.08 -9.07 18.19
C ASP A 69 -42.59 -9.40 19.62
N ASP A 70 -41.69 -8.56 20.15
CA ASP A 70 -42.03 -7.74 21.33
C ASP A 70 -41.01 -6.62 21.61
N SER A 71 -41.57 -5.46 21.91
CA SER A 71 -40.96 -4.25 22.44
C SER A 71 -40.73 -4.34 23.95
N ASP A 72 -39.70 -3.68 24.49
CA ASP A 72 -39.81 -3.04 25.81
C ASP A 72 -38.74 -1.97 26.06
N GLU A 73 -39.23 -0.79 26.47
CA GLU A 73 -38.47 0.31 27.06
C GLU A 73 -38.14 0.01 28.53
N SER A 74 -37.07 0.60 29.07
CA SER A 74 -36.94 0.86 30.51
C SER A 74 -36.00 2.03 30.81
N ASP A 75 -36.58 3.00 31.52
CA ASP A 75 -36.05 4.20 32.17
C ASP A 75 -35.09 3.88 33.34
N GLY A 76 -34.23 4.83 33.72
CA GLY A 76 -33.34 4.72 34.89
C GLY A 76 -32.39 5.91 35.07
N SER A 77 -32.83 6.88 35.85
CA SER A 77 -32.19 8.16 36.17
C SER A 77 -31.12 8.13 37.29
N ASP A 78 -30.27 9.17 37.26
CA ASP A 78 -29.71 9.97 38.38
C ASP A 78 -28.52 9.47 39.21
N GLY A 79 -27.59 10.40 39.48
CA GLY A 79 -26.38 10.15 40.26
C GLY A 79 -25.30 11.24 40.11
N SER A 80 -25.61 12.46 40.54
CA SER A 80 -24.64 13.54 40.77
C SER A 80 -23.68 13.24 41.93
N ASP A 81 -22.39 13.52 41.78
CA ASP A 81 -21.62 14.15 42.86
C ASP A 81 -20.44 14.97 42.36
N ALA A 82 -20.30 16.17 42.92
CA ALA A 82 -19.30 17.16 42.60
C ALA A 82 -18.40 17.36 43.83
N SER A 83 -17.08 17.41 43.64
CA SER A 83 -16.22 18.41 44.32
C SER A 83 -14.73 18.29 43.98
N ASN A 84 -14.25 19.35 43.31
CA ASN A 84 -13.20 20.25 43.79
C ASN A 84 -11.73 19.77 43.83
N SER A 85 -10.88 20.38 43.00
CA SER A 85 -9.82 21.35 43.41
C SER A 85 -8.60 21.31 42.45
N SER A 86 -8.41 22.36 41.66
CA SER A 86 -7.12 22.74 41.02
C SER A 86 -6.29 23.60 42.00
N PRO A 87 -5.15 24.22 41.62
CA PRO A 87 -3.93 23.71 40.97
C PRO A 87 -2.68 24.06 41.82
N VAL A 88 -1.54 23.37 41.65
CA VAL A 88 -0.26 23.85 42.22
C VAL A 88 0.92 23.72 41.25
N GLU A 89 1.55 24.88 41.08
CA GLU A 89 2.75 25.35 40.40
C GLU A 89 3.88 24.40 39.97
N SER A 90 4.38 24.71 38.77
CA SER A 90 5.75 24.46 38.27
C SER A 90 6.83 25.19 39.08
N PRO A 91 8.06 24.68 39.11
CA PRO A 91 9.25 25.52 39.19
C PRO A 91 10.01 25.61 37.87
N SER A 92 10.63 26.78 37.74
CA SER A 92 11.35 27.35 36.62
C SER A 92 12.82 26.91 36.54
N SER A 93 13.32 26.88 35.30
CA SER A 93 14.66 27.19 34.78
C SER A 93 15.94 26.87 35.58
N THR A 94 16.85 26.15 34.92
CA THR A 94 18.28 26.50 34.94
C THR A 94 18.87 26.45 33.53
N LEU A 95 19.48 27.58 33.15
CA LEU A 95 20.24 27.80 31.93
C LEU A 95 21.52 26.95 31.95
N SER A 96 21.80 26.23 30.85
CA SER A 96 23.14 25.73 30.58
C SER A 96 23.87 26.67 29.63
N THR A 97 24.95 27.24 30.16
CA THR A 97 25.85 28.18 29.51
C THR A 97 26.65 27.52 28.39
N VAL A 98 26.64 28.19 27.25
CA VAL A 98 27.47 27.96 26.07
C VAL A 98 28.93 28.25 26.43
N ILE A 99 29.83 27.29 26.25
CA ILE A 99 31.28 27.53 26.25
C ILE A 99 31.77 27.31 24.82
N SER A 100 32.01 28.42 24.12
CA SER A 100 32.81 28.45 22.90
C SER A 100 34.29 28.30 23.27
N VAL A 101 34.99 27.34 22.66
CA VAL A 101 36.45 27.32 22.61
C VAL A 101 36.85 27.32 21.13
N GLU A 102 37.47 28.41 20.71
CA GLU A 102 38.10 28.55 19.40
C GLU A 102 39.42 27.77 19.30
N VAL A 103 39.72 27.45 18.05
CA VAL A 103 40.77 26.61 17.46
C VAL A 103 42.19 27.16 17.72
N PRO A 104 43.23 26.34 17.48
CA PRO A 104 44.18 26.78 16.46
C PRO A 104 44.42 25.74 15.37
N ALA A 105 44.27 26.20 14.13
CA ALA A 105 44.62 25.50 12.90
C ALA A 105 46.13 25.24 12.84
N THR A 106 46.52 24.02 12.49
CA THR A 106 47.91 23.72 12.11
C THR A 106 47.94 23.21 10.68
N THR A 107 48.45 24.08 9.80
CA THR A 107 48.68 23.89 8.38
C THR A 107 49.87 22.96 8.17
N VAL A 108 49.68 21.81 7.51
CA VAL A 108 50.79 21.02 6.94
C VAL A 108 50.41 20.40 5.60
N GLN A 109 50.93 20.99 4.52
CA GLN A 109 51.37 20.36 3.27
C GLN A 109 52.51 21.25 2.72
N PRO A 110 53.43 20.80 1.84
CA PRO A 110 53.31 19.67 0.91
C PRO A 110 54.57 18.77 0.81
N THR A 111 54.44 17.59 0.21
CA THR A 111 55.54 17.00 -0.56
C THR A 111 54.99 16.31 -1.81
N ILE A 112 55.45 16.79 -2.96
CA ILE A 112 55.23 16.25 -4.29
C ILE A 112 56.33 15.22 -4.54
N ALA A 113 55.97 13.97 -4.82
CA ALA A 113 56.87 12.99 -5.42
C ALA A 113 56.42 12.72 -6.85
N THR A 114 57.25 13.18 -7.78
CA THR A 114 57.19 12.91 -9.21
C THR A 114 57.60 11.47 -9.51
N TYR A 115 56.80 10.77 -10.32
CA TYR A 115 57.28 9.58 -11.02
C TYR A 115 56.72 9.59 -12.45
N ASN A 116 57.65 9.61 -13.41
CA ASN A 116 57.39 9.50 -14.85
C ASN A 116 57.90 8.13 -15.36
N PRO A 117 57.52 7.73 -16.58
CA PRO A 117 57.12 6.35 -16.89
C PRO A 117 58.25 5.46 -17.40
N VAL A 118 58.06 4.15 -17.30
CA VAL A 118 58.84 3.16 -18.06
C VAL A 118 57.93 2.50 -19.10
N VAL A 119 58.24 2.77 -20.37
CA VAL A 119 57.77 2.00 -21.52
C VAL A 119 58.74 0.82 -21.73
N ALA A 120 58.22 -0.41 -21.79
CA ALA A 120 58.86 -1.50 -22.50
C ALA A 120 57.83 -2.52 -22.99
N THR A 121 57.96 -2.85 -24.27
CA THR A 121 57.11 -3.70 -25.11
C THR A 121 57.47 -5.19 -25.03
N LYS A 122 56.47 -6.08 -25.11
CA LYS A 122 56.30 -7.23 -26.04
C LYS A 122 55.71 -8.50 -25.40
N SER A 123 54.55 -8.88 -25.92
CA SER A 123 54.18 -10.18 -26.51
C SER A 123 54.47 -11.48 -25.73
N SER A 124 53.41 -12.19 -25.33
CA SER A 124 53.02 -13.46 -25.98
C SER A 124 51.68 -13.98 -25.44
N SER A 125 50.97 -14.61 -26.35
CA SER A 125 49.65 -15.23 -26.29
C SER A 125 49.48 -16.30 -25.21
N VAL A 126 48.36 -16.23 -24.48
CA VAL A 126 47.75 -17.39 -23.82
C VAL A 126 46.26 -17.40 -24.17
N THR A 127 45.87 -18.41 -24.93
CA THR A 127 44.49 -18.72 -25.29
C THR A 127 43.77 -19.18 -24.03
N ALA A 128 42.78 -18.42 -23.57
CA ALA A 128 41.90 -18.84 -22.47
C ALA A 128 40.44 -18.70 -22.92
N SER A 129 39.75 -19.83 -22.75
CA SER A 129 38.36 -20.13 -23.09
C SER A 129 37.38 -19.07 -22.60
N ALA A 130 36.38 -18.75 -23.43
CA ALA A 130 35.26 -17.90 -23.09
C ALA A 130 34.55 -18.42 -21.83
N SER A 131 34.67 -17.67 -20.73
CA SER A 131 33.83 -17.80 -19.55
C SER A 131 32.76 -16.73 -19.63
N ALA A 132 31.52 -17.13 -19.41
CA ALA A 132 30.33 -16.30 -19.47
C ALA A 132 30.54 -14.96 -18.74
N THR A 133 30.29 -13.87 -19.47
CA THR A 133 30.20 -12.52 -18.93
C THR A 133 29.08 -12.47 -17.90
N ALA A 134 29.45 -12.44 -16.62
CA ALA A 134 28.54 -11.98 -15.58
C ALA A 134 28.10 -10.55 -15.93
N LYS A 135 26.77 -10.34 -15.98
CA LYS A 135 26.15 -9.02 -16.11
C LYS A 135 26.69 -8.12 -14.98
N PRO A 136 27.13 -6.89 -15.25
CA PRO A 136 27.62 -6.03 -14.18
C PRO A 136 26.43 -5.69 -13.28
N THR A 137 26.46 -6.15 -12.03
CA THR A 137 25.59 -5.65 -10.98
C THR A 137 26.05 -4.22 -10.70
N SER A 138 25.37 -3.24 -11.30
CA SER A 138 25.55 -1.84 -10.92
C SER A 138 25.11 -1.67 -9.48
N THR A 139 26.06 -1.51 -8.58
CA THR A 139 25.80 -0.95 -7.24
C THR A 139 25.31 0.48 -7.45
N GLN A 140 23.99 0.69 -7.48
CA GLN A 140 23.39 2.02 -7.48
C GLN A 140 23.79 2.75 -6.19
N ALA A 141 24.13 4.04 -6.32
CA ALA A 141 24.42 4.87 -5.16
C ALA A 141 23.11 5.20 -4.42
N ALA A 142 23.22 5.47 -3.11
CA ALA A 142 22.10 6.00 -2.34
C ALA A 142 21.62 7.32 -3.01
N GLY A 143 20.35 7.33 -3.45
CA GLY A 143 19.76 8.44 -4.21
C GLY A 143 19.48 8.15 -5.70
N ASP A 144 19.85 6.97 -6.22
CA ASP A 144 19.64 6.59 -7.63
C ASP A 144 18.30 5.86 -7.91
N PHE A 145 17.31 5.99 -7.04
CA PHE A 145 15.97 5.40 -7.25
C PHE A 145 15.01 6.34 -7.99
N TRP A 146 14.02 5.76 -8.67
CA TRP A 146 13.16 6.46 -9.63
C TRP A 146 12.23 7.50 -8.99
N GLN A 147 12.31 8.76 -9.41
CA GLN A 147 11.36 9.80 -9.00
C GLN A 147 10.26 9.93 -10.07
N PRO A 148 9.03 9.42 -9.84
CA PRO A 148 7.93 9.62 -10.78
C PRO A 148 7.50 11.09 -10.79
N ALA A 149 7.11 11.60 -11.96
CA ALA A 149 6.62 12.96 -12.08
C ALA A 149 5.11 13.02 -11.78
N ALA A 150 4.64 14.11 -11.17
CA ALA A 150 3.22 14.42 -11.12
C ALA A 150 2.57 14.34 -12.52
N GLY A 151 1.40 13.71 -12.60
CA GLY A 151 0.68 13.48 -13.87
C GLY A 151 1.13 12.26 -14.68
N SER A 152 2.04 11.43 -14.16
CA SER A 152 2.40 10.15 -14.80
C SER A 152 1.15 9.27 -14.95
N THR A 153 0.89 8.78 -16.16
CA THR A 153 -0.24 7.89 -16.40
C THR A 153 0.04 6.50 -15.83
N TRP A 154 -0.99 5.81 -15.34
CA TRP A 154 -0.78 4.55 -14.66
C TRP A 154 -1.92 3.55 -14.87
N GLN A 155 -1.62 2.29 -14.58
CA GLN A 155 -2.54 1.18 -14.44
C GLN A 155 -2.18 0.42 -13.16
N ILE A 156 -3.18 -0.11 -12.47
CA ILE A 156 -3.05 -1.06 -11.37
C ILE A 156 -3.80 -2.36 -11.71
N GLU A 157 -3.11 -3.48 -11.66
CA GLU A 157 -3.68 -4.81 -11.88
C GLU A 157 -3.12 -5.79 -10.85
N LEU A 158 -3.82 -5.92 -9.72
CA LEU A 158 -3.44 -6.81 -8.62
C LEU A 158 -4.07 -8.20 -8.75
N SER A 159 -5.09 -8.36 -9.61
CA SER A 159 -5.76 -9.63 -9.87
C SER A 159 -5.66 -10.01 -11.34
N GLY A 160 -4.98 -11.13 -11.60
CA GLY A 160 -4.73 -11.62 -12.95
C GLY A 160 -3.26 -11.49 -13.35
N VAL A 161 -3.01 -11.60 -14.65
CA VAL A 161 -1.69 -11.37 -15.23
C VAL A 161 -1.90 -10.41 -16.39
N VAL A 162 -1.15 -9.30 -16.36
CA VAL A 162 -1.18 -8.28 -17.42
C VAL A 162 -1.01 -8.97 -18.77
N SER A 163 -2.08 -8.95 -19.55
CA SER A 163 -2.12 -9.57 -20.88
C SER A 163 -1.85 -8.56 -22.00
N ASP A 164 -1.97 -7.27 -21.72
CA ASP A 164 -1.68 -6.17 -22.64
C ASP A 164 -0.66 -5.20 -22.04
N THR A 165 0.63 -5.46 -22.31
CA THR A 165 1.73 -4.57 -21.93
C THR A 165 1.87 -3.35 -22.85
N SER A 166 1.01 -3.21 -23.86
CA SER A 166 1.00 -2.08 -24.79
C SER A 166 0.06 -0.95 -24.37
N TYR A 167 -0.77 -1.18 -23.33
CA TYR A 167 -1.66 -0.17 -22.78
C TYR A 167 -0.91 1.15 -22.50
N PRO A 168 -1.46 2.31 -22.88
CA PRO A 168 -0.75 3.59 -22.87
C PRO A 168 -0.70 4.21 -21.46
N ALA A 169 -0.19 3.46 -20.49
CA ALA A 169 0.20 3.95 -19.17
C ALA A 169 1.73 4.03 -19.07
N ASP A 170 2.28 5.00 -18.34
CA ASP A 170 3.71 5.10 -18.07
C ASP A 170 4.15 4.12 -16.97
N VAL A 171 3.24 3.84 -16.03
CA VAL A 171 3.47 3.07 -14.80
C VAL A 171 2.46 1.93 -14.68
N PHE A 172 2.91 0.77 -14.24
CA PHE A 172 2.07 -0.38 -13.89
C PHE A 172 2.32 -0.78 -12.45
N ASP A 173 1.27 -0.82 -11.63
CA ASP A 173 1.31 -1.32 -10.26
C ASP A 173 0.70 -2.73 -10.20
N LEU A 174 1.53 -3.70 -9.80
CA LEU A 174 1.27 -5.12 -9.99
C LEU A 174 1.60 -5.90 -8.72
N ASP A 175 0.88 -7.00 -8.48
CA ASP A 175 1.15 -7.86 -7.33
C ASP A 175 2.59 -8.42 -7.35
N LEU A 176 3.31 -8.23 -6.25
CA LEU A 176 4.72 -8.64 -6.10
C LEU A 176 4.90 -10.15 -6.32
N PHE A 177 3.99 -10.99 -5.84
CA PHE A 177 4.15 -12.43 -5.84
C PHE A 177 3.57 -13.07 -7.10
N ASP A 178 2.38 -12.67 -7.49
CA ASP A 178 1.60 -13.32 -8.54
C ASP A 178 2.03 -12.89 -9.96
N THR A 179 2.69 -11.74 -10.09
CA THR A 179 3.18 -11.25 -11.39
C THR A 179 4.39 -12.04 -11.88
N PRO A 180 4.35 -12.71 -13.05
CA PRO A 180 5.51 -13.41 -13.60
C PRO A 180 6.65 -12.46 -13.96
N GLN A 181 7.90 -12.91 -13.81
CA GLN A 181 9.08 -12.12 -14.21
C GLN A 181 9.01 -11.64 -15.67
N SER A 182 8.51 -12.49 -16.57
CA SER A 182 8.35 -12.16 -17.99
C SER A 182 7.44 -10.96 -18.24
N THR A 183 6.46 -10.71 -17.37
CA THR A 183 5.57 -9.55 -17.46
C THR A 183 6.33 -8.27 -17.12
N ILE A 184 7.12 -8.28 -16.05
CA ILE A 184 7.98 -7.15 -15.65
C ILE A 184 8.99 -6.84 -16.75
N ASP A 185 9.67 -7.87 -17.27
CA ASP A 185 10.65 -7.73 -18.36
C ASP A 185 10.01 -7.14 -19.63
N ALA A 186 8.78 -7.56 -19.96
CA ALA A 186 8.04 -7.05 -21.12
C ALA A 186 7.63 -5.58 -20.95
N LEU A 187 7.20 -5.18 -19.75
CA LEU A 187 6.87 -3.79 -19.43
C LEU A 187 8.11 -2.88 -19.51
N HIS A 188 9.26 -3.31 -18.96
CA HIS A 188 10.50 -2.56 -19.11
C HIS A 188 10.98 -2.49 -20.56
N ALA A 189 10.82 -3.56 -21.34
CA ALA A 189 11.13 -3.56 -22.78
C ALA A 189 10.24 -2.57 -23.56
N ALA A 190 9.02 -2.32 -23.07
CA ALA A 190 8.11 -1.30 -23.57
C ALA A 190 8.33 0.10 -22.92
N ASN A 191 9.45 0.28 -22.21
CA ASN A 191 9.83 1.52 -21.52
C ASN A 191 8.78 1.99 -20.49
N LYS A 192 8.14 1.05 -19.82
CA LYS A 192 7.22 1.29 -18.70
C LYS A 192 7.95 1.17 -17.37
N LYS A 193 7.37 1.74 -16.31
CA LYS A 193 7.80 1.57 -14.93
C LYS A 193 6.91 0.58 -14.20
N VAL A 194 7.50 -0.21 -13.31
CA VAL A 194 6.76 -1.22 -12.54
C VAL A 194 6.85 -0.92 -11.05
N ILE A 195 5.69 -0.72 -10.43
CA ILE A 195 5.51 -0.70 -8.98
C ILE A 195 5.07 -2.12 -8.58
N CYS A 196 5.67 -2.64 -7.51
CA CYS A 196 5.32 -3.95 -6.98
C CYS A 196 4.56 -3.81 -5.66
N TYR A 197 3.27 -4.10 -5.71
CA TYR A 197 2.35 -4.14 -4.59
C TYR A 197 2.64 -5.31 -3.65
N PHE A 198 2.61 -5.07 -2.36
CA PHE A 198 2.43 -6.12 -1.36
C PHE A 198 1.77 -5.54 -0.11
N SER A 199 1.00 -6.35 0.62
CA SER A 199 0.52 -5.90 1.94
C SER A 199 1.67 -5.87 2.94
N ALA A 200 1.92 -4.70 3.54
CA ALA A 200 2.93 -4.50 4.57
C ALA A 200 2.34 -4.45 5.97
N GLY A 201 1.06 -4.10 6.10
CA GLY A 201 0.34 -4.06 7.38
C GLY A 201 -0.66 -5.20 7.60
N SER A 202 -0.85 -6.10 6.64
CA SER A 202 -1.66 -7.32 6.82
C SER A 202 -0.89 -8.61 6.51
N PHE A 203 -1.24 -9.67 7.23
CA PHE A 203 -0.91 -11.05 6.94
C PHE A 203 -1.98 -11.58 5.99
N GLU A 204 -1.56 -12.28 4.94
CA GLU A 204 -2.42 -12.89 3.92
C GLU A 204 -2.12 -14.39 3.88
N ASP A 205 -3.08 -15.26 4.19
CA ASP A 205 -2.84 -16.71 4.40
C ASP A 205 -2.50 -17.49 3.12
N TRP A 206 -2.62 -16.86 1.95
CA TRP A 206 -2.27 -17.43 0.65
C TRP A 206 -0.85 -17.09 0.19
N ARG A 207 -0.13 -16.19 0.88
CA ARG A 207 1.21 -15.79 0.45
C ARG A 207 2.24 -16.90 0.67
N PRO A 208 3.24 -17.06 -0.21
CA PRO A 208 4.19 -18.16 -0.10
C PRO A 208 5.08 -18.08 1.15
N ASP A 209 5.20 -16.90 1.77
CA ASP A 209 5.93 -16.65 3.01
C ASP A 209 5.03 -16.66 4.26
N GLN A 210 3.76 -17.07 4.15
CA GLN A 210 2.81 -17.03 5.28
C GLN A 210 3.28 -17.84 6.51
N ALA A 211 4.07 -18.90 6.29
CA ALA A 211 4.62 -19.73 7.35
C ALA A 211 5.74 -19.05 8.18
N ASP A 212 6.31 -17.94 7.69
CA ASP A 212 7.37 -17.20 8.39
C ASP A 212 6.80 -16.28 9.50
N PHE A 213 5.50 -16.00 9.46
CA PHE A 213 4.80 -15.20 10.47
C PHE A 213 4.50 -16.03 11.72
N GLN A 214 4.83 -15.45 12.88
CA GLN A 214 4.52 -16.01 14.19
C GLN A 214 3.13 -15.59 14.66
N ALA A 215 2.56 -16.31 15.63
CA ALA A 215 1.28 -15.93 16.22
C ALA A 215 1.31 -14.51 16.84
N ALA A 216 2.44 -14.10 17.42
CA ALA A 216 2.62 -12.78 18.03
C ALA A 216 2.73 -11.63 17.01
N ASP A 217 2.91 -11.95 15.73
CA ASP A 217 2.97 -10.97 14.65
C ASP A 217 1.59 -10.55 14.17
N LYS A 218 0.53 -11.30 14.52
CA LYS A 218 -0.83 -11.11 14.01
C LYS A 218 -1.73 -10.51 15.08
N GLY A 219 -2.58 -9.61 14.66
CA GLY A 219 -3.64 -9.00 15.45
C GLY A 219 -5.02 -9.55 15.07
N SER A 220 -6.00 -8.66 15.03
CA SER A 220 -7.37 -8.99 14.64
C SER A 220 -7.45 -9.39 13.17
N ALA A 221 -8.38 -10.30 12.85
CA ALA A 221 -8.81 -10.50 11.46
C ALA A 221 -9.35 -9.19 10.88
N MET A 222 -9.10 -8.95 9.60
CA MET A 222 -9.57 -7.75 8.91
C MET A 222 -11.03 -7.92 8.49
N GLU A 223 -11.86 -6.94 8.82
CA GLU A 223 -13.28 -6.95 8.47
C GLU A 223 -13.44 -6.80 6.95
N GLY A 224 -14.17 -7.72 6.31
CA GLY A 224 -14.39 -7.72 4.85
C GLY A 224 -13.31 -8.42 4.03
N TRP A 225 -12.19 -8.86 4.64
CA TRP A 225 -11.06 -9.49 3.95
C TRP A 225 -10.76 -10.87 4.58
N GLU A 226 -11.44 -11.91 4.08
CA GLU A 226 -11.23 -13.28 4.55
C GLU A 226 -9.79 -13.74 4.24
N GLY A 227 -9.16 -14.38 5.23
CA GLY A 227 -7.76 -14.79 5.11
C GLY A 227 -6.75 -13.67 5.41
N GLU A 228 -7.22 -12.50 5.87
CA GLU A 228 -6.36 -11.38 6.26
C GLU A 228 -6.43 -11.00 7.75
N TRP A 229 -5.28 -10.66 8.31
CA TRP A 229 -5.13 -10.20 9.69
C TRP A 229 -4.20 -9.00 9.76
N TRP A 230 -4.52 -8.03 10.61
CA TRP A 230 -3.61 -6.92 10.89
C TRP A 230 -2.28 -7.42 11.45
N LEU A 231 -1.18 -6.79 11.07
CA LEU A 231 0.16 -7.13 11.57
C LEU A 231 0.59 -6.22 12.71
N ASN A 232 1.31 -6.79 13.68
CA ASN A 232 2.06 -6.04 14.66
C ASN A 232 3.39 -5.56 14.05
N THR A 233 3.35 -4.40 13.39
CA THR A 233 4.47 -3.78 12.66
C THR A 233 5.65 -3.35 13.55
N LYS A 234 5.47 -3.40 14.88
CA LYS A 234 6.54 -3.17 15.87
C LYS A 234 7.49 -4.35 16.00
N THR A 235 7.10 -5.54 15.57
CA THR A 235 7.89 -6.76 15.76
C THR A 235 9.07 -6.82 14.79
N ALA A 236 10.20 -7.34 15.27
CA ALA A 236 11.37 -7.56 14.43
C ALA A 236 11.11 -8.61 13.33
N ASN A 237 10.23 -9.59 13.59
CA ASN A 237 9.90 -10.63 12.62
C ASN A 237 9.13 -10.06 11.42
N VAL A 238 8.06 -9.28 11.66
CA VAL A 238 7.31 -8.59 10.57
C VAL A 238 8.24 -7.70 9.75
N ARG A 239 9.11 -6.93 10.40
CA ARG A 239 10.09 -6.08 9.69
C ARG A 239 11.07 -6.90 8.86
N SER A 240 11.54 -8.03 9.36
CA SER A 240 12.41 -8.94 8.60
C SER A 240 11.69 -9.52 7.38
N ILE A 241 10.42 -9.89 7.51
CA ILE A 241 9.61 -10.41 6.40
C ILE A 241 9.41 -9.33 5.34
N MET A 242 9.04 -8.10 5.74
CA MET A 242 8.88 -7.01 4.76
C MET A 242 10.20 -6.61 4.09
N ALA A 243 11.32 -6.63 4.80
CA ALA A 243 12.62 -6.46 4.18
C ALA A 243 12.91 -7.56 3.13
N ALA A 244 12.52 -8.81 3.40
CA ALA A 244 12.62 -9.90 2.43
C ALA A 244 11.69 -9.69 1.22
N ARG A 245 10.46 -9.18 1.41
CA ARG A 245 9.55 -8.82 0.31
C ARG A 245 10.12 -7.69 -0.57
N ILE A 246 10.72 -6.68 0.05
CA ILE A 246 11.42 -5.60 -0.67
C ILE A 246 12.63 -6.17 -1.43
N ASP A 247 13.37 -7.13 -0.86
CA ASP A 247 14.44 -7.84 -1.57
C ASP A 247 13.93 -8.61 -2.79
N ILE A 248 12.76 -9.25 -2.68
CA ILE A 248 12.10 -9.90 -3.83
C ILE A 248 11.78 -8.84 -4.90
N ALA A 249 11.19 -7.70 -4.53
CA ALA A 249 10.86 -6.63 -5.46
C ALA A 249 12.10 -6.13 -6.22
N ALA A 250 13.19 -5.86 -5.49
CA ALA A 250 14.46 -5.46 -6.08
C ALA A 250 15.02 -6.53 -7.02
N SER A 251 14.97 -7.81 -6.62
CA SER A 251 15.46 -8.93 -7.42
C SER A 251 14.68 -9.16 -8.72
N LYS A 252 13.37 -8.86 -8.69
CA LYS A 252 12.47 -8.90 -9.86
C LYS A 252 12.64 -7.69 -10.78
N GLY A 253 13.37 -6.68 -10.34
CA GLY A 253 13.64 -5.46 -11.10
C GLY A 253 12.54 -4.42 -11.00
N CYS A 254 11.64 -4.50 -10.02
CA CYS A 254 10.64 -3.45 -9.78
C CYS A 254 11.34 -2.07 -9.67
N ASP A 255 10.69 -1.01 -10.11
CA ASP A 255 11.19 0.37 -9.99
C ASP A 255 10.76 0.99 -8.64
N ALA A 256 9.66 0.51 -8.06
CA ALA A 256 9.17 0.93 -6.76
C ALA A 256 8.34 -0.17 -6.07
N VAL A 257 7.94 0.10 -4.83
CA VAL A 257 7.00 -0.72 -4.07
C VAL A 257 5.78 0.08 -3.62
N ASP A 258 4.61 -0.56 -3.58
CA ASP A 258 3.36 -0.08 -2.98
C ASP A 258 2.99 -0.94 -1.76
N PRO A 259 3.43 -0.55 -0.54
CA PRO A 259 3.16 -1.31 0.67
C PRO A 259 1.78 -0.95 1.24
N ASP A 260 0.84 -1.90 1.20
CA ASP A 260 -0.55 -1.69 1.63
C ASP A 260 -0.76 -1.83 3.15
N ASN A 261 -1.93 -1.40 3.62
CA ASN A 261 -2.44 -1.60 4.97
C ASN A 261 -1.59 -0.95 6.08
N VAL A 262 -0.82 0.09 5.72
CA VAL A 262 0.03 0.87 6.65
C VAL A 262 -0.78 1.77 7.62
N ASP A 263 -2.09 1.80 7.45
CA ASP A 263 -3.09 2.52 8.25
C ASP A 263 -3.76 1.66 9.34
N GLY A 264 -3.17 0.52 9.70
CA GLY A 264 -3.70 -0.35 10.76
C GLY A 264 -3.93 0.35 12.12
N TYR A 265 -3.24 1.46 12.40
CA TYR A 265 -3.46 2.27 13.61
C TYR A 265 -4.83 2.96 13.66
N ALA A 266 -5.45 3.23 12.51
CA ALA A 266 -6.79 3.79 12.38
C ALA A 266 -7.89 2.73 12.44
N ASN A 267 -7.51 1.45 12.58
CA ASN A 267 -8.40 0.29 12.53
C ASN A 267 -8.41 -0.50 13.84
N ALA A 268 -9.39 -1.40 14.00
CA ALA A 268 -9.50 -2.33 15.12
C ALA A 268 -8.43 -3.45 15.05
N ASN A 269 -7.15 -3.08 15.05
CA ASN A 269 -6.01 -3.96 14.72
C ASN A 269 -5.71 -5.05 15.76
N GLY A 270 -6.18 -4.92 17.02
CA GLY A 270 -5.97 -5.93 18.06
C GLY A 270 -4.56 -6.03 18.63
N VAL A 271 -3.62 -5.16 18.22
CA VAL A 271 -2.21 -5.15 18.66
C VAL A 271 -1.74 -3.77 19.17
N GLY A 272 -2.68 -2.82 19.26
CA GLY A 272 -2.44 -1.48 19.79
C GLY A 272 -1.45 -0.70 18.96
N LEU A 273 -1.60 -0.69 17.64
CA LEU A 273 -0.85 0.21 16.76
C LEU A 273 -1.32 1.65 16.96
N THR A 274 -0.36 2.58 16.94
CA THR A 274 -0.57 4.02 16.98
C THR A 274 -0.06 4.68 15.70
N SER A 275 -0.44 5.93 15.43
CA SER A 275 0.12 6.71 14.31
C SER A 275 1.64 6.81 14.39
N ALA A 276 2.21 6.96 15.60
CA ALA A 276 3.66 6.98 15.80
C ALA A 276 4.33 5.65 15.41
N ASP A 277 3.69 4.51 15.70
CA ASP A 277 4.18 3.19 15.26
C ASP A 277 4.14 3.06 13.74
N ALA A 278 3.11 3.60 13.09
CA ALA A 278 2.97 3.60 11.63
C ALA A 278 4.01 4.52 10.96
N THR A 279 4.25 5.72 11.49
CA THR A 279 5.33 6.60 11.01
C THR A 279 6.69 5.94 11.15
N ASP A 280 7.01 5.31 12.28
CA ASP A 280 8.28 4.58 12.45
C ASP A 280 8.40 3.41 11.45
N TYR A 281 7.31 2.68 11.23
CA TYR A 281 7.28 1.57 10.29
C TYR A 281 7.42 2.01 8.83
N LEU A 282 6.73 3.09 8.42
CA LEU A 282 6.85 3.69 7.09
C LEU A 282 8.26 4.20 6.83
N ASN A 283 8.90 4.82 7.83
CA ASN A 283 10.30 5.21 7.73
C ASN A 283 11.23 4.01 7.53
N PHE A 284 10.99 2.92 8.26
CA PHE A 284 11.73 1.67 8.08
C PHE A 284 11.53 1.08 6.67
N LEU A 285 10.30 1.03 6.15
CA LEU A 285 10.03 0.52 4.80
C LEU A 285 10.71 1.37 3.74
N ALA A 286 10.64 2.71 3.88
CA ALA A 286 11.27 3.64 2.94
C ALA A 286 12.79 3.50 2.95
N ASP A 287 13.42 3.50 4.12
CA ASP A 287 14.88 3.32 4.23
C ASP A 287 15.32 1.97 3.65
N THR A 288 14.52 0.92 3.85
CA THR A 288 14.78 -0.42 3.30
C THR A 288 14.65 -0.45 1.78
N ALA A 289 13.60 0.14 1.21
CA ALA A 289 13.40 0.25 -0.24
C ALA A 289 14.52 1.09 -0.89
N HIS A 290 14.82 2.26 -0.34
CA HIS A 290 15.88 3.14 -0.84
C HIS A 290 17.25 2.48 -0.82
N ALA A 291 17.56 1.69 0.22
CA ALA A 291 18.80 0.92 0.30
C ALA A 291 18.92 -0.16 -0.80
N LYS A 292 17.81 -0.52 -1.45
CA LYS A 292 17.75 -1.45 -2.58
C LYS A 292 17.60 -0.76 -3.94
N GLY A 293 17.64 0.58 -3.97
CA GLY A 293 17.44 1.35 -5.21
C GLY A 293 15.98 1.39 -5.68
N LEU A 294 15.04 1.10 -4.78
CA LEU A 294 13.60 1.15 -5.06
C LEU A 294 13.00 2.44 -4.52
N SER A 295 12.04 2.98 -5.25
CA SER A 295 11.14 4.01 -4.73
C SER A 295 10.03 3.38 -3.91
N ILE A 296 9.30 4.20 -3.14
CA ILE A 296 8.19 3.74 -2.29
C ILE A 296 7.03 4.75 -2.31
N GLY A 297 5.81 4.23 -2.27
CA GLY A 297 4.58 5.00 -2.12
C GLY A 297 4.06 5.01 -0.68
N LEU A 298 3.27 6.03 -0.35
CA LEU A 298 2.34 5.98 0.78
C LEU A 298 0.96 5.56 0.27
N LYS A 299 0.40 4.49 0.83
CA LYS A 299 -0.96 4.02 0.54
C LYS A 299 -1.94 4.58 1.56
N ASN A 300 -2.97 5.30 1.11
CA ASN A 300 -3.99 5.92 1.95
C ASN A 300 -3.38 6.76 3.10
N ALA A 301 -3.57 6.39 4.38
CA ALA A 301 -2.88 6.96 5.56
C ALA A 301 -2.68 8.49 5.52
N GLY A 302 -3.73 9.24 5.15
CA GLY A 302 -3.64 10.66 4.79
C GLY A 302 -3.19 11.58 5.92
N ASP A 303 -3.49 11.22 7.17
CA ASP A 303 -3.06 11.96 8.36
C ASP A 303 -1.54 11.87 8.62
N LEU A 304 -0.84 10.88 8.03
CA LEU A 304 0.62 10.74 8.14
C LEU A 304 1.40 11.45 7.03
N VAL A 305 0.73 12.04 6.03
CA VAL A 305 1.39 12.68 4.89
C VAL A 305 2.45 13.68 5.36
N GLY A 306 2.12 14.53 6.34
CA GLY A 306 3.05 15.53 6.87
C GLY A 306 4.30 14.94 7.52
N GLU A 307 4.25 13.70 8.03
CA GLU A 307 5.34 13.03 8.73
C GLU A 307 6.25 12.24 7.79
N VAL A 308 5.73 11.73 6.67
CA VAL A 308 6.47 10.79 5.80
C VAL A 308 6.73 11.32 4.38
N LEU A 309 6.12 12.44 3.98
CA LEU A 309 6.20 12.98 2.62
C LEU A 309 7.63 13.08 2.08
N GLU A 310 8.62 13.43 2.90
CA GLU A 310 10.02 13.58 2.45
C GLU A 310 10.57 12.27 1.89
N LYS A 311 10.25 11.13 2.50
CA LYS A 311 10.77 9.82 2.09
C LYS A 311 9.94 9.11 1.02
N MET A 312 8.70 9.53 0.78
CA MET A 312 7.82 8.90 -0.20
C MET A 312 8.01 9.51 -1.59
N GLN A 313 7.90 8.70 -2.65
CA GLN A 313 8.08 9.15 -4.05
C GLN A 313 6.75 9.44 -4.74
N PHE A 314 5.68 8.83 -4.27
CA PHE A 314 4.31 8.99 -4.76
C PHE A 314 3.33 8.64 -3.64
N HIS A 315 2.06 8.89 -3.90
CA HIS A 315 0.96 8.44 -3.06
C HIS A 315 0.05 7.53 -3.89
N VAL A 316 -0.48 6.46 -3.29
CA VAL A 316 -1.57 5.67 -3.85
C VAL A 316 -2.79 5.91 -2.97
N ASN A 317 -3.84 6.50 -3.53
CA ASN A 317 -5.08 6.76 -2.81
C ASN A 317 -6.23 5.99 -3.43
N GLU A 318 -7.08 5.46 -2.56
CA GLU A 318 -8.39 4.93 -2.90
C GLU A 318 -9.47 5.88 -2.38
N GLN A 319 -10.40 6.25 -3.27
CA GLN A 319 -11.71 6.81 -2.94
C GLN A 319 -11.73 8.17 -2.23
N CYS A 320 -10.69 9.02 -2.37
CA CYS A 320 -10.73 10.32 -1.70
C CYS A 320 -11.87 11.22 -2.15
N ILE A 321 -12.42 11.03 -3.37
CA ILE A 321 -13.58 11.82 -3.83
C ILE A 321 -14.84 11.33 -3.12
N GLU A 322 -14.98 10.00 -2.97
CA GLU A 322 -16.10 9.40 -2.25
C GLU A 322 -16.16 9.87 -0.78
N TYR A 323 -15.00 9.98 -0.13
CA TYR A 323 -14.91 10.30 1.30
C TYR A 323 -14.61 11.79 1.60
N ASP A 324 -14.49 12.65 0.59
CA ASP A 324 -14.12 14.07 0.74
C ASP A 324 -12.77 14.29 1.45
N GLU A 325 -11.77 13.48 1.07
CA GLU A 325 -10.44 13.43 1.70
C GLU A 325 -9.30 13.88 0.77
N CYS A 326 -9.60 14.28 -0.47
CA CYS A 326 -8.54 14.49 -1.48
C CYS A 326 -7.52 15.57 -1.11
N GLU A 327 -7.93 16.59 -0.34
CA GLU A 327 -7.03 17.66 0.10
C GLU A 327 -5.87 17.15 0.98
N LEU A 328 -6.03 16.00 1.65
CA LEU A 328 -4.97 15.38 2.45
C LEU A 328 -3.75 14.99 1.60
N PHE A 329 -3.96 14.67 0.32
CA PHE A 329 -2.91 14.14 -0.56
C PHE A 329 -2.31 15.21 -1.49
N LYS A 330 -2.90 16.41 -1.53
CA LYS A 330 -2.37 17.56 -2.28
C LYS A 330 -0.90 17.91 -1.99
N PRO A 331 -0.36 17.73 -0.76
CA PRO A 331 1.07 17.95 -0.50
C PRO A 331 2.02 17.12 -1.39
N PHE A 332 1.61 15.95 -1.89
CA PHE A 332 2.40 15.20 -2.87
C PHE A 332 2.51 15.95 -4.19
N ILE A 333 1.39 16.44 -4.72
CA ILE A 333 1.35 17.23 -5.96
C ILE A 333 2.17 18.52 -5.80
N ASP A 334 2.01 19.23 -4.68
CA ASP A 334 2.75 20.46 -4.41
C ASP A 334 4.27 20.21 -4.28
N ALA A 335 4.67 19.00 -3.89
CA ALA A 335 6.06 18.53 -3.89
C ALA A 335 6.54 17.95 -5.24
N GLY A 336 5.71 18.00 -6.29
CA GLY A 336 6.02 17.47 -7.63
C GLY A 336 5.92 15.95 -7.78
N LYS A 337 5.32 15.27 -6.81
CA LYS A 337 5.15 13.82 -6.74
C LYS A 337 3.72 13.45 -7.18
N PRO A 338 3.50 12.35 -7.92
CA PRO A 338 2.15 11.97 -8.32
C PRO A 338 1.36 11.41 -7.14
N VAL A 339 0.05 11.63 -7.22
CA VAL A 339 -0.96 10.84 -6.52
C VAL A 339 -1.60 9.93 -7.56
N PHE A 340 -1.33 8.63 -7.44
CA PHE A 340 -1.96 7.57 -8.19
C PHE A 340 -3.30 7.26 -7.52
N HIS A 341 -4.38 7.74 -8.12
CA HIS A 341 -5.70 7.81 -7.50
C HIS A 341 -6.67 6.80 -8.12
N ILE A 342 -7.36 6.03 -7.29
CA ILE A 342 -8.34 5.02 -7.69
C ILE A 342 -9.72 5.41 -7.17
N GLU A 343 -10.71 5.39 -8.05
CA GLU A 343 -12.12 5.40 -7.64
C GLU A 343 -12.79 4.08 -8.06
N TYR A 344 -13.74 3.62 -7.24
CA TYR A 344 -14.53 2.42 -7.48
C TYR A 344 -16.01 2.77 -7.68
N PRO A 345 -16.43 3.34 -8.82
CA PRO A 345 -17.84 3.61 -9.02
C PRO A 345 -18.64 2.31 -9.00
N GLU A 346 -19.78 2.28 -8.31
CA GLU A 346 -20.62 1.07 -8.17
C GLU A 346 -21.03 0.45 -9.51
N SER A 347 -21.13 1.26 -10.57
CA SER A 347 -21.50 0.81 -11.91
C SER A 347 -20.33 0.24 -12.72
N ALA A 348 -19.10 0.26 -12.22
CA ALA A 348 -17.96 -0.37 -12.87
C ALA A 348 -18.20 -1.89 -13.05
N PRO A 349 -17.86 -2.50 -14.20
CA PRO A 349 -17.14 -1.94 -15.35
C PRO A 349 -18.01 -1.22 -16.40
N SER A 350 -19.32 -1.09 -16.15
CA SER A 350 -20.32 -0.54 -17.08
C SER A 350 -20.70 0.90 -16.74
N LEU A 351 -19.73 1.82 -16.82
CA LEU A 351 -19.92 3.22 -16.47
C LEU A 351 -20.75 3.99 -17.51
N SER A 352 -21.63 4.88 -17.04
CA SER A 352 -22.26 5.89 -17.89
C SER A 352 -21.29 7.07 -18.10
N ALA A 353 -21.52 7.84 -19.18
CA ALA A 353 -20.73 9.05 -19.45
C ALA A 353 -20.85 10.09 -18.33
N ASP A 354 -22.02 10.18 -17.68
CA ASP A 354 -22.29 11.14 -16.61
C ASP A 354 -21.50 10.78 -15.34
N VAL A 355 -21.55 9.51 -14.91
CA VAL A 355 -20.79 9.03 -13.75
C VAL A 355 -19.29 9.21 -13.96
N LYS A 356 -18.80 8.88 -15.16
CA LYS A 356 -17.40 9.12 -15.53
C LYS A 356 -17.06 10.61 -15.46
N SER A 357 -17.87 11.47 -16.07
CA SER A 357 -17.60 12.92 -16.11
C SER A 357 -17.58 13.54 -14.72
N GLU A 358 -18.45 13.10 -13.81
CA GLU A 358 -18.50 13.59 -12.44
C GLU A 358 -17.22 13.24 -11.66
N LYS A 359 -16.86 11.95 -11.61
CA LYS A 359 -15.65 11.49 -10.91
C LYS A 359 -14.38 12.10 -11.51
N CYS A 360 -14.31 12.20 -12.84
CA CYS A 360 -13.16 12.82 -13.50
C CYS A 360 -13.06 14.33 -13.32
N ALA A 361 -14.16 15.06 -13.19
CA ALA A 361 -14.12 16.50 -12.93
C ALA A 361 -13.47 16.79 -11.56
N ALA A 362 -13.87 16.06 -10.52
CA ALA A 362 -13.30 16.19 -9.18
C ALA A 362 -11.82 15.75 -9.10
N ALA A 363 -11.45 14.67 -9.80
CA ALA A 363 -10.05 14.25 -9.92
C ALA A 363 -9.16 15.31 -10.59
N ASN A 364 -9.64 15.89 -11.69
CA ASN A 364 -8.88 16.85 -12.48
C ASN A 364 -8.58 18.14 -11.71
N THR A 365 -9.44 18.56 -10.78
CA THR A 365 -9.16 19.74 -9.93
C THR A 365 -7.96 19.53 -9.00
N MET A 366 -7.67 18.28 -8.64
CA MET A 366 -6.57 17.92 -7.74
C MET A 366 -5.25 17.61 -8.45
N SER A 367 -5.26 17.56 -9.79
CA SER A 367 -4.12 17.08 -10.61
C SER A 367 -3.66 15.66 -10.28
N PHE A 368 -4.59 14.80 -9.82
CA PHE A 368 -4.30 13.40 -9.53
C PHE A 368 -4.32 12.57 -10.81
N SER A 369 -3.48 11.54 -10.86
CA SER A 369 -3.48 10.57 -11.95
C SER A 369 -4.58 9.55 -11.65
N THR A 370 -5.78 9.74 -12.20
CA THR A 370 -6.97 9.00 -11.75
C THR A 370 -7.35 7.87 -12.69
N VAL A 371 -7.62 6.70 -12.11
CA VAL A 371 -8.19 5.55 -12.79
C VAL A 371 -9.49 5.13 -12.10
N LEU A 372 -10.47 4.72 -12.89
CA LEU A 372 -11.71 4.12 -12.43
C LEU A 372 -11.56 2.60 -12.54
N LYS A 373 -11.80 1.89 -11.45
CA LYS A 373 -11.56 0.45 -11.33
C LYS A 373 -12.78 -0.24 -10.73
N THR A 374 -12.82 -1.57 -10.86
CA THR A 374 -13.61 -2.41 -9.94
C THR A 374 -12.74 -2.75 -8.74
N GLU A 375 -13.32 -3.03 -7.57
CA GLU A 375 -12.59 -3.48 -6.37
C GLU A 375 -11.78 -4.77 -6.58
N ALA A 376 -12.10 -5.55 -7.61
CA ALA A 376 -11.31 -6.72 -8.00
C ALA A 376 -9.89 -6.37 -8.51
N LEU A 377 -9.64 -5.10 -8.88
CA LEU A 377 -8.37 -4.61 -9.43
C LEU A 377 -7.81 -5.51 -10.54
N ASN A 378 -8.68 -5.97 -11.43
CA ASN A 378 -8.33 -6.73 -12.63
C ASN A 378 -7.93 -5.79 -13.78
N ALA A 379 -7.72 -6.33 -14.98
CA ALA A 379 -7.29 -5.57 -16.15
C ALA A 379 -8.24 -4.43 -16.57
N TRP A 380 -9.54 -4.47 -16.21
CA TRP A 380 -10.47 -3.40 -16.59
C TRP A 380 -10.06 -2.07 -15.97
N ILE A 381 -10.06 -1.02 -16.78
CA ILE A 381 -9.70 0.35 -16.40
C ILE A 381 -10.49 1.31 -17.27
N ASP A 382 -10.92 2.42 -16.68
CA ASP A 382 -11.31 3.61 -17.41
C ASP A 382 -10.54 4.81 -16.85
N THR A 383 -10.13 5.76 -17.70
CA THR A 383 -9.29 6.89 -17.27
C THR A 383 -10.03 8.20 -17.37
N CYS A 384 -9.62 9.11 -16.50
CA CYS A 384 -9.73 10.55 -16.70
C CYS A 384 -8.54 11.01 -17.57
#